data_AF-S4APL0-F1
#
_entry.id   AF-S4APL0-F1
#
_cell.length_a   1.000
_cell.length_b   1.000
_cell.length_c   1.000
_cell.angle_alpha   90.00
_cell.angle_beta   90.00
_cell.angle_gamma   90.00
#
_symmetry.space_group_name_H-M   'P 1'
#
loop_
_entity.id
_entity.type
_entity.pdbx_description
1 polymer ?
#
loop_
_entity_poly.entity_id
_entity_poly.type
_entity_poly.pdbx_seq_one_letter_code
_entity_poly.pdbx_strand_id
1 'polypeptide(L)'
;MLARQGSMVLYQGKVEFGYKGAGFQGRIVGNATGQEMQLMRCSGRGQVFLAEEGTHLHPVELQGDAICVSAENVLAFDESLQHEVRRIEGHGIPGGALFVMQFQGTGTVVVKTHGMPVVLPVTPTTFADCHAVVAWSAAAQAIVSSQVRLRGNASAGSTGESVNLQFRGAPGNFIVVQPFEV
;
A
#
# COMPACT_ATOMS: atom_id res chain seq x y z
N MET A 1 18.23 -2.21 -1.61
CA MET A 1 16.76 -2.30 -1.40
C MET A 1 16.33 -1.21 -0.42
N LEU A 2 15.06 -0.83 -0.46
CA LEU A 2 14.43 0.05 0.52
C LEU A 2 13.44 -0.78 1.36
N ALA A 3 13.38 -0.50 2.66
CA ALA A 3 12.50 -1.18 3.60
C ALA A 3 11.89 -0.19 4.58
N ARG A 4 10.76 -0.54 5.17
CA ARG A 4 10.09 0.24 6.21
C ARG A 4 11.02 0.37 7.41
N GLN A 5 11.24 1.59 7.87
CA GLN A 5 12.09 1.87 9.01
C GLN A 5 11.53 1.16 10.26
N GLY A 6 12.42 0.55 11.06
CA GLY A 6 12.04 -0.16 12.27
C GLY A 6 11.53 -1.59 12.06
N SER A 7 11.36 -2.04 10.81
CA SER A 7 10.92 -3.41 10.51
C SER A 7 12.04 -4.47 10.58
N MET A 8 13.30 -4.07 10.74
CA MET A 8 14.43 -5.02 10.79
C MET A 8 14.50 -5.72 12.14
N VAL A 9 14.55 -7.05 12.11
CA VAL A 9 14.63 -7.90 13.31
C VAL A 9 15.95 -8.65 13.42
N LEU A 10 16.63 -8.93 12.30
CA LEU A 10 17.90 -9.62 12.26
C LEU A 10 18.66 -9.24 10.98
N TYR A 11 19.99 -9.19 11.04
CA TYR A 11 20.83 -9.10 9.85
C TYR A 11 22.09 -9.95 10.01
N GLN A 12 22.61 -10.45 8.91
CA GLN A 12 23.82 -11.26 8.87
C GLN A 12 24.72 -10.81 7.72
N GLY A 13 26.01 -10.62 8.00
CA GLY A 13 26.99 -10.15 7.01
C GLY A 13 27.26 -8.64 7.09
N LYS A 14 27.84 -8.10 6.02
CA LYS A 14 28.22 -6.68 5.94
C LYS A 14 27.07 -5.90 5.32
N VAL A 15 26.07 -5.56 6.15
CA VAL A 15 24.92 -4.75 5.77
C VAL A 15 25.01 -3.40 6.47
N GLU A 16 24.87 -2.33 5.69
CA GLU A 16 24.74 -0.96 6.15
C GLU A 16 23.29 -0.50 6.03
N PHE A 17 22.82 0.18 7.07
CA PHE A 17 21.48 0.73 7.15
C PHE A 17 21.54 2.25 7.07
N GLY A 18 21.18 2.80 5.91
CA GLY A 18 21.06 4.22 5.70
C GLY A 18 19.66 4.70 6.04
N TYR A 19 19.52 5.48 7.10
CA TYR A 19 18.27 6.18 7.38
C TYR A 19 18.19 7.41 6.47
N LYS A 20 17.05 7.65 5.82
CA LYS A 20 16.77 8.94 5.18
C LYS A 20 16.41 10.01 6.22
N GLY A 21 17.28 10.18 7.22
CA GLY A 21 17.18 11.21 8.24
C GLY A 21 18.05 12.42 7.87
N ALA A 22 17.40 13.50 7.42
CA ALA A 22 17.86 14.88 7.61
C ALA A 22 19.34 15.22 7.30
N GLY A 23 19.81 14.96 6.08
CA GLY A 23 21.09 15.54 5.64
C GLY A 23 21.58 14.97 4.31
N PHE A 24 21.79 15.85 3.34
CA PHE A 24 22.41 15.58 2.03
C PHE A 24 21.53 14.88 0.96
N GLN A 25 21.03 15.69 0.04
CA GLN A 25 20.64 15.35 -1.35
C GLN A 25 19.73 14.14 -1.61
N GLY A 26 18.65 13.97 -0.84
CA GLY A 26 17.72 12.88 -1.12
C GLY A 26 16.36 12.99 -0.44
N ARG A 27 15.79 14.20 -0.36
CA ARG A 27 14.33 14.34 -0.13
C ARG A 27 13.63 13.59 -1.26
N ILE A 28 13.20 12.35 -1.02
CA ILE A 28 11.95 11.93 -1.64
C ILE A 28 10.94 12.88 -1.00
N VAL A 29 10.48 13.84 -1.80
CA VAL A 29 9.58 14.90 -1.37
C VAL A 29 8.25 14.24 -1.01
N GLY A 30 8.14 13.78 0.23
CA GLY A 30 6.88 13.60 0.95
C GLY A 30 6.42 14.88 1.63
N ASN A 31 6.98 16.05 1.29
CA ASN A 31 6.67 17.33 1.95
C ASN A 31 5.25 17.86 1.67
N ALA A 32 4.39 17.10 1.01
CA ALA A 32 3.00 17.50 0.74
C ALA A 32 1.96 16.51 1.29
N THR A 33 2.37 15.37 1.87
CA THR A 33 1.44 14.25 2.11
C THR A 33 1.15 13.95 3.57
N GLY A 34 1.91 14.46 4.54
CA GLY A 34 1.66 14.26 5.99
C GLY A 34 1.77 12.80 6.49
N GLN A 35 1.83 11.84 5.57
CA GLN A 35 2.16 10.43 5.80
C GLN A 35 3.63 10.24 5.40
N GLU A 36 4.51 10.42 6.38
CA GLU A 36 5.95 10.21 6.21
C GLU A 36 6.21 8.69 6.26
N MET A 37 6.17 8.01 5.11
CA MET A 37 6.64 6.64 5.04
C MET A 37 8.15 6.65 5.30
N GLN A 38 8.53 6.31 6.53
CA GLN A 38 9.92 6.25 6.93
C GLN A 38 10.57 5.01 6.30
N LEU A 39 11.51 5.23 5.38
CA LEU A 39 12.24 4.19 4.68
C LEU A 39 13.70 4.15 5.13
N MET A 40 14.22 2.94 5.37
CA MET A 40 15.64 2.65 5.50
C MET A 40 16.15 2.05 4.19
N ARG A 41 17.33 2.49 3.75
CA ARG A 41 18.08 1.83 2.67
C ARG A 41 18.95 0.75 3.28
N CYS A 42 18.81 -0.47 2.78
CA CYS A 42 19.70 -1.59 3.12
C CYS A 42 20.67 -1.82 1.96
N SER A 43 21.97 -1.65 2.22
CA SER A 43 23.05 -1.80 1.25
C SER A 43 24.16 -2.70 1.78
N GLY A 44 24.87 -3.38 0.89
CA GLY A 44 26.00 -4.26 1.26
C GLY A 44 25.77 -5.70 0.83
N ARG A 45 26.51 -6.62 1.45
CA ARG A 45 26.46 -8.06 1.16
C ARG A 45 26.12 -8.82 2.44
N GLY A 46 24.89 -9.33 2.48
CA GLY A 46 24.37 -10.04 3.63
C GLY A 46 22.89 -10.37 3.48
N GLN A 47 22.30 -10.82 4.57
CA GLN A 47 20.87 -11.11 4.69
C GLN A 47 20.26 -10.13 5.69
N VAL A 48 19.04 -9.67 5.40
CA VAL A 48 18.25 -8.82 6.29
C VAL A 48 16.91 -9.48 6.46
N PHE A 49 16.49 -9.67 7.71
CA PHE A 49 15.20 -10.20 8.07
C PHE A 49 14.32 -9.05 8.55
N LEU A 50 13.16 -8.93 7.92
CA LEU A 50 12.17 -7.89 8.20
C LEU A 50 10.90 -8.54 8.75
N ALA A 51 10.26 -7.89 9.70
CA ALA A 51 8.98 -8.29 10.23
C ALA A 51 8.14 -7.06 10.60
N GLU A 52 6.83 -7.22 10.57
CA GLU A 52 5.89 -6.21 11.04
C GLU A 52 4.70 -6.92 11.70
N GLU A 53 4.55 -6.76 13.03
CA GLU A 53 3.35 -7.07 13.80
C GLU A 53 2.65 -8.41 13.50
N GLY A 54 3.40 -9.46 13.12
CA GLY A 54 2.82 -10.76 12.77
C GLY A 54 1.96 -10.77 11.49
N THR A 55 2.12 -9.75 10.64
CA THR A 55 1.44 -9.66 9.34
C THR A 55 1.94 -10.72 8.35
N HIS A 56 1.08 -11.08 7.39
CA HIS A 56 1.45 -11.98 6.29
C HIS A 56 2.15 -11.16 5.21
N LEU A 57 3.34 -11.61 4.81
CA LEU A 57 4.19 -10.95 3.84
C LEU A 57 4.11 -11.66 2.48
N HIS A 58 3.86 -10.89 1.43
CA HIS A 58 3.68 -11.38 0.08
C HIS A 58 4.65 -10.67 -0.86
N PRO A 59 5.69 -11.35 -1.37
CA PRO A 59 6.53 -10.81 -2.42
C PRO A 59 5.74 -10.79 -3.74
N VAL A 60 5.70 -9.62 -4.36
CA VAL A 60 5.09 -9.39 -5.68
C VAL A 60 6.22 -9.03 -6.63
N GLU A 61 6.49 -9.93 -7.57
CA GLU A 61 7.46 -9.70 -8.63
C GLU A 61 6.82 -8.93 -9.78
N LEU A 62 7.45 -7.83 -10.17
CA LEU A 62 7.09 -7.04 -11.34
C LEU A 62 8.06 -7.38 -12.47
N GLN A 63 7.52 -7.66 -13.65
CA GLN A 63 8.30 -7.99 -14.86
C GLN A 63 8.07 -6.96 -15.98
N GLY A 64 8.17 -5.67 -15.62
CA GLY A 64 7.82 -4.53 -16.49
C GLY A 64 6.41 -3.99 -16.24
N ASP A 65 5.64 -4.66 -15.40
CA ASP A 65 4.29 -4.25 -14.99
C ASP A 65 4.31 -3.12 -13.96
N ALA A 66 3.12 -2.63 -13.64
CA ALA A 66 2.91 -1.65 -12.60
C ALA A 66 1.77 -2.06 -11.65
N ILE A 67 1.98 -1.81 -10.36
CA ILE A 67 1.03 -2.12 -9.28
C ILE A 67 0.87 -0.92 -8.36
N CYS A 68 -0.33 -0.71 -7.84
CA CYS A 68 -0.61 0.24 -6.78
C CYS A 68 -0.75 -0.51 -5.48
N VAL A 69 -0.13 -0.02 -4.42
CA VAL A 69 -0.20 -0.60 -3.09
C VAL A 69 -0.54 0.51 -2.11
N SER A 70 -1.44 0.26 -1.16
CA SER A 70 -1.64 1.20 -0.05
C SER A 70 -0.30 1.45 0.63
N ALA A 71 0.04 2.72 0.89
CA ALA A 71 1.35 3.08 1.42
C ALA A 71 1.63 2.36 2.75
N GLU A 72 0.61 2.18 3.59
CA GLU A 72 0.75 1.49 4.86
C GLU A 72 1.12 0.02 4.70
N ASN A 73 0.72 -0.63 3.60
CA ASN A 73 0.92 -2.06 3.34
C ASN A 73 2.26 -2.37 2.65
N VAL A 74 3.11 -1.39 2.38
CA VAL A 74 4.45 -1.64 1.81
C VAL A 74 5.44 -1.93 2.94
N LEU A 75 6.09 -3.10 2.89
CA LEU A 75 7.18 -3.45 3.81
C LEU A 75 8.55 -3.15 3.22
N ALA A 76 8.81 -3.59 2.00
CA ALA A 76 10.11 -3.43 1.34
C ALA A 76 9.97 -3.50 -0.17
N PHE A 77 10.94 -2.95 -0.90
CA PHE A 77 10.97 -3.03 -2.35
C PHE A 77 12.39 -2.86 -2.90
N ASP A 78 12.58 -3.38 -4.10
CA ASP A 78 13.83 -3.22 -4.84
C ASP A 78 14.05 -1.78 -5.27
N GLU A 79 15.28 -1.32 -5.14
CA GLU A 79 15.66 0.05 -5.50
C GLU A 79 15.64 0.29 -7.02
N SER A 80 15.60 -0.77 -7.83
CA SER A 80 15.42 -0.69 -9.28
C SER A 80 14.01 -0.29 -9.69
N LEU A 81 13.01 -0.43 -8.80
CA LEU A 81 11.63 -0.09 -9.10
C LEU A 81 11.43 1.42 -9.07
N GLN A 82 10.81 1.94 -10.12
CA GLN A 82 10.29 3.30 -10.11
C GLN A 82 9.10 3.34 -9.17
N HIS A 83 9.05 4.35 -8.30
CA HIS A 83 7.94 4.51 -7.37
C HIS A 83 7.49 5.96 -7.29
N GLU A 84 6.18 6.15 -7.19
CA GLU A 84 5.55 7.45 -6.99
C GLU A 84 4.44 7.35 -5.94
N VAL A 85 4.28 8.41 -5.15
CA VAL A 85 3.16 8.55 -4.22
C VAL A 85 2.00 9.18 -4.99
N ARG A 86 0.85 8.54 -4.97
CA ARG A 86 -0.39 9.05 -5.55
C ARG A 86 -1.42 9.30 -4.46
N ARG A 87 -2.13 10.40 -4.62
CA ARG A 87 -3.22 10.80 -3.73
C ARG A 87 -4.54 10.57 -4.45
N ILE A 88 -5.41 9.77 -3.86
CA ILE A 88 -6.78 9.57 -4.32
C ILE A 88 -7.65 10.47 -3.44
N GLU A 89 -8.18 11.53 -4.04
CA GLU A 89 -9.08 12.46 -3.37
C GLU A 89 -10.52 12.00 -3.48
N GLY A 90 -11.30 12.20 -2.42
CA GLY A 90 -12.72 11.90 -2.44
C GLY A 90 -13.42 12.30 -1.15
N HIS A 91 -14.67 12.74 -1.31
CA HIS A 91 -15.52 13.12 -0.19
C HIS A 91 -15.91 11.86 0.60
N GLY A 92 -15.69 11.89 1.91
CA GLY A 92 -15.96 10.78 2.83
C GLY A 92 -14.72 10.04 3.32
N ILE A 93 -13.58 10.08 2.61
CA ILE A 93 -12.36 9.39 3.06
C ILE A 93 -11.88 9.94 4.41
N PRO A 94 -11.53 9.09 5.40
CA PRO A 94 -10.87 9.53 6.63
C PRO A 94 -9.57 10.29 6.33
N GLY A 95 -9.46 11.54 6.81
CA GLY A 95 -8.31 12.40 6.50
C GLY A 95 -8.34 13.07 5.11
N GLY A 96 -9.41 12.87 4.34
CA GLY A 96 -9.70 13.59 3.09
C GLY A 96 -8.98 13.08 1.83
N ALA A 97 -8.07 12.10 1.97
CA ALA A 97 -7.43 11.44 0.84
C ALA A 97 -6.80 10.09 1.22
N LEU A 98 -6.76 9.15 0.27
CA LEU A 98 -6.00 7.92 0.39
C LEU A 98 -4.65 8.09 -0.30
N PHE A 99 -3.58 7.65 0.35
CA PHE A 99 -2.22 7.69 -0.19
C PHE A 99 -1.77 6.29 -0.59
N VAL A 100 -1.41 6.15 -1.86
CA VAL A 100 -0.96 4.88 -2.43
C VAL A 100 0.37 5.04 -3.13
N MET A 101 1.16 3.98 -3.12
CA MET A 101 2.43 3.89 -3.82
C MET A 101 2.19 3.14 -5.13
N GLN A 102 2.49 3.76 -6.26
CA GLN A 102 2.60 3.03 -7.53
C GLN A 102 4.04 2.59 -7.72
N PHE A 103 4.25 1.30 -7.96
CA PHE A 103 5.53 0.73 -8.35
C PHE A 103 5.48 0.31 -9.81
N GLN A 104 6.56 0.52 -10.55
CA GLN A 104 6.68 0.15 -11.96
C GLN A 104 8.10 -0.32 -12.31
N GLY A 105 8.18 -1.28 -13.22
CA GLY A 105 9.45 -1.77 -13.79
C GLY A 105 9.70 -3.23 -13.44
N THR A 106 10.97 -3.59 -13.28
CA THR A 106 11.39 -4.96 -12.96
C THR A 106 12.05 -5.02 -11.59
N GLY A 107 11.50 -5.85 -10.71
CA GLY A 107 11.94 -5.99 -9.32
C GLY A 107 10.80 -6.50 -8.44
N THR A 108 11.06 -6.59 -7.14
CA THR A 108 10.11 -7.14 -6.16
C THR A 108 9.63 -6.05 -5.20
N VAL A 109 8.33 -6.04 -4.91
CA VAL A 109 7.74 -5.32 -3.77
C VAL A 109 7.17 -6.32 -2.78
N VAL A 110 7.50 -6.18 -1.51
CA VAL A 110 6.97 -6.98 -0.41
C VAL A 110 5.81 -6.23 0.22
N VAL A 111 4.62 -6.81 0.11
CA VAL A 111 3.37 -6.25 0.61
C VAL A 111 2.94 -7.01 1.86
N LYS A 112 2.46 -6.28 2.87
CA LYS A 112 1.94 -6.86 4.11
C LYS A 112 0.41 -6.85 4.15
N THR A 113 -0.16 -7.88 4.76
CA THR A 113 -1.60 -8.08 4.90
C THR A 113 -1.94 -8.65 6.27
N HIS A 114 -3.12 -8.31 6.78
CA HIS A 114 -3.70 -8.98 7.93
C HIS A 114 -4.49 -10.20 7.46
N GLY A 115 -3.99 -11.40 7.78
CA GLY A 115 -4.56 -12.66 7.30
C GLY A 115 -4.25 -12.95 5.83
N MET A 116 -4.89 -13.99 5.28
CA MET A 116 -4.72 -14.39 3.89
C MET A 116 -5.54 -13.47 2.98
N PRO A 117 -4.92 -12.73 2.03
CA PRO A 117 -5.64 -11.81 1.17
C PRO A 117 -6.48 -12.54 0.13
N VAL A 118 -7.52 -11.86 -0.34
CA VAL A 118 -8.37 -12.28 -1.45
C VAL A 118 -7.98 -11.45 -2.68
N VAL A 119 -7.73 -12.14 -3.79
CA VAL A 119 -7.43 -11.52 -5.09
C VAL A 119 -8.61 -11.74 -6.03
N LEU A 120 -9.17 -10.65 -6.57
CA LEU A 120 -10.32 -10.71 -7.48
C LEU A 120 -10.03 -9.95 -8.77
N PRO A 121 -10.51 -10.44 -9.93
CA PRO A 121 -10.46 -9.67 -11.16
C PRO A 121 -11.36 -8.43 -11.04
N VAL A 122 -10.88 -7.30 -11.55
CA VAL A 122 -11.65 -6.06 -11.58
C VAL A 122 -12.76 -6.18 -12.62
N THR A 123 -13.99 -5.92 -12.19
CA THR A 123 -15.18 -5.77 -13.04
C THR A 123 -15.81 -4.39 -12.80
N PRO A 124 -16.65 -3.87 -13.72
CA PRO A 124 -17.33 -2.58 -13.53
C PRO A 124 -18.18 -2.48 -12.24
N THR A 125 -18.53 -3.62 -11.64
CA THR A 125 -19.31 -3.73 -10.40
C THR A 125 -18.45 -4.16 -9.20
N THR A 126 -17.13 -3.92 -9.25
CA THR A 126 -16.23 -4.22 -8.13
C THR A 126 -16.14 -3.02 -7.20
N PHE A 127 -16.53 -3.24 -5.93
CA PHE A 127 -16.45 -2.25 -4.86
C PHE A 127 -15.73 -2.89 -3.66
N ALA A 128 -14.84 -2.15 -3.03
CA ALA A 128 -14.13 -2.60 -1.84
C ALA A 128 -14.03 -1.46 -0.81
N ASP A 129 -14.04 -1.81 0.47
CA ASP A 129 -13.81 -0.85 1.56
C ASP A 129 -12.39 -0.29 1.46
N CYS A 130 -12.24 1.03 1.57
CA CYS A 130 -10.94 1.70 1.49
C CYS A 130 -9.89 1.18 2.50
N HIS A 131 -10.28 0.71 3.67
CA HIS A 131 -9.37 0.18 4.70
C HIS A 131 -8.95 -1.27 4.45
N ALA A 132 -9.75 -2.01 3.66
CA ALA A 132 -9.47 -3.41 3.34
C ALA A 132 -8.63 -3.55 2.06
N VAL A 133 -8.52 -2.51 1.22
CA VAL A 133 -7.75 -2.55 -0.03
C VAL A 133 -6.25 -2.50 0.26
N VAL A 134 -5.54 -3.53 -0.20
CA VAL A 134 -4.08 -3.65 -0.05
C VAL A 134 -3.36 -3.20 -1.31
N ALA A 135 -3.80 -3.70 -2.47
CA ALA A 135 -3.16 -3.43 -3.75
C ALA A 135 -4.12 -3.63 -4.93
N TRP A 136 -3.78 -3.06 -6.09
CA TRP A 136 -4.50 -3.30 -7.35
C TRP A 136 -3.61 -3.02 -8.55
N SER A 137 -3.97 -3.56 -9.72
CA SER A 137 -3.25 -3.32 -10.98
C SER A 137 -3.24 -1.83 -11.33
N ALA A 138 -2.09 -1.27 -11.74
CA ALA A 138 -2.00 0.16 -12.04
C ALA A 138 -2.88 0.64 -13.20
N ALA A 139 -3.27 -0.26 -14.11
CA ALA A 139 -4.20 0.05 -15.19
C ALA A 139 -5.68 0.05 -14.76
N ALA A 140 -6.00 -0.31 -13.52
CA ALA A 140 -7.33 -0.12 -12.94
C ALA A 140 -7.44 1.23 -12.21
N GLN A 141 -8.51 1.96 -12.52
CA GLN A 141 -8.85 3.22 -11.88
C GLN A 141 -9.63 2.95 -10.59
N ALA A 142 -9.14 3.49 -9.48
CA ALA A 142 -9.85 3.53 -8.21
C ALA A 142 -10.60 4.86 -8.08
N ILE A 143 -11.91 4.79 -7.87
CA ILE A 143 -12.80 5.96 -7.76
C ILE A 143 -13.51 5.88 -6.42
N VAL A 144 -13.48 6.97 -5.66
CA VAL A 144 -14.16 7.04 -4.36
C VAL A 144 -15.67 7.07 -4.60
N SER A 145 -16.38 6.13 -3.98
CA SER A 145 -17.82 6.00 -4.03
C SER A 145 -18.34 5.92 -2.59
N SER A 146 -18.84 7.04 -2.07
CA SER A 146 -19.57 7.04 -0.82
C SER A 146 -20.96 6.44 -1.04
N GLN A 147 -21.17 5.21 -0.57
CA GLN A 147 -22.53 4.71 -0.40
C GLN A 147 -23.02 5.17 0.96
N VAL A 148 -23.76 6.28 0.99
CA VAL A 148 -24.57 6.64 2.16
C VAL A 148 -25.65 5.58 2.30
N ARG A 149 -25.42 4.55 3.12
CA ARG A 149 -26.46 3.59 3.50
C ARG A 149 -27.45 4.26 4.45
N LEU A 150 -28.36 5.05 3.91
CA LEU A 150 -29.62 5.40 4.59
C LEU A 150 -30.56 4.17 4.54
N ARG A 151 -30.27 3.14 5.35
CA ARG A 151 -31.24 2.08 5.65
C ARG A 151 -31.23 1.72 7.14
N GLY A 152 -31.96 2.54 7.90
CA GLY A 152 -33.14 2.07 8.62
C GLY A 152 -32.96 1.06 9.75
N ASN A 153 -31.88 1.10 10.53
CA ASN A 153 -31.88 0.61 11.91
C ASN A 153 -30.69 1.23 12.68
N ALA A 154 -30.85 2.50 13.04
CA ALA A 154 -30.00 3.17 14.01
C ALA A 154 -30.26 2.54 15.40
N SER A 155 -29.52 1.48 15.72
CA SER A 155 -29.18 1.18 17.10
C SER A 155 -27.96 2.03 17.46
N ALA A 156 -28.06 2.72 18.58
CA ALA A 156 -27.18 3.80 19.02
C ALA A 156 -25.68 3.45 18.92
N GLY A 157 -24.91 4.26 18.19
CA GLY A 157 -23.48 4.43 18.49
C GLY A 157 -22.48 4.46 17.32
N SER A 158 -22.79 3.99 16.12
CA SER A 158 -21.81 4.05 15.01
C SER A 158 -22.36 4.75 13.77
N THR A 159 -21.98 6.01 13.59
CA THR A 159 -21.95 6.68 12.29
C THR A 159 -20.76 6.13 11.50
N GLY A 160 -20.81 4.84 11.16
CA GLY A 160 -19.81 4.19 10.30
C GLY A 160 -20.05 4.59 8.86
N GLU A 161 -19.58 5.77 8.45
CA GLU A 161 -19.51 6.14 7.05
C GLU A 161 -18.48 5.24 6.35
N SER A 162 -18.91 4.05 5.92
CA SER A 162 -18.06 3.14 5.15
C SER A 162 -17.80 3.74 3.77
N VAL A 163 -16.56 4.13 3.51
CA VAL A 163 -16.14 4.66 2.20
C VAL A 163 -15.69 3.51 1.33
N ASN A 164 -16.38 3.33 0.22
CA ASN A 164 -16.04 2.30 -0.74
C ASN A 164 -15.27 2.91 -1.92
N LEU A 165 -14.33 2.15 -2.44
CA LEU A 165 -13.66 2.40 -3.69
C LEU A 165 -14.33 1.55 -4.78
N GLN A 166 -14.80 2.19 -5.85
CA GLN A 166 -15.19 1.53 -7.07
C GLN A 166 -13.95 1.37 -7.96
N PHE A 167 -13.72 0.15 -8.44
CA PHE A 167 -12.64 -0.15 -9.37
C PHE A 167 -13.17 -0.32 -10.78
N ARG A 168 -12.50 0.31 -11.75
CA ARG A 168 -12.81 0.18 -13.18
C ARG A 168 -11.53 -0.11 -13.96
N GLY A 169 -11.55 -1.12 -14.81
CA GLY A 169 -10.40 -1.50 -15.61
C GLY A 169 -10.78 -2.48 -16.71
N ALA A 170 -9.89 -2.65 -17.68
CA ALA A 170 -10.02 -3.69 -18.70
C ALA A 170 -9.89 -5.09 -18.08
N PRO A 171 -10.37 -6.15 -18.74
CA PRO A 171 -10.12 -7.53 -18.31
C PRO A 171 -8.62 -7.80 -18.11
N GLY A 172 -8.28 -8.59 -17.08
CA GLY A 172 -6.89 -8.88 -16.71
C GLY A 172 -6.36 -8.02 -15.55
N ASN A 173 -7.04 -6.93 -15.19
CA ASN A 173 -6.76 -6.20 -13.97
C ASN A 173 -7.31 -6.92 -12.75
N PHE A 174 -6.67 -6.74 -11.59
CA PHE A 174 -7.06 -7.35 -10.33
C PHE A 174 -6.97 -6.36 -9.16
N ILE A 175 -7.66 -6.72 -8.08
CA ILE A 175 -7.61 -6.07 -6.77
C ILE A 175 -7.26 -7.10 -5.71
N VAL A 176 -6.51 -6.69 -4.71
CA VAL A 176 -6.11 -7.45 -3.53
C VAL A 176 -6.71 -6.80 -2.31
N VAL A 177 -7.48 -7.56 -1.55
CA VAL A 177 -8.19 -7.12 -0.35
C VAL A 177 -7.81 -8.03 0.81
N GLN A 178 -7.53 -7.45 1.97
CA GLN A 178 -7.27 -8.21 3.20
C GLN A 178 -8.57 -8.47 3.99
N PRO A 179 -8.69 -9.61 4.68
CA PRO A 179 -9.79 -9.89 5.59
C PRO A 179 -9.62 -9.15 6.92
N PHE A 180 -9.61 -7.82 6.89
CA PHE A 180 -9.48 -6.96 8.07
C PHE A 180 -10.42 -5.75 7.95
N GLU A 181 -11.10 -5.44 9.05
CA GLU A 181 -12.02 -4.31 9.20
C GLU A 181 -11.54 -3.49 10.42
N VAL A 182 -11.60 -2.16 10.31
CA VAL A 182 -11.10 -1.20 11.32
C VAL A 182 -12.26 -0.59 12.09
#